data_AF-A0A6V7LFC8-F1
#
_entry.id   AF-A0A6V7LFC8-F1
#
_cell.length_a   1.000
_cell.length_b   1.000
_cell.length_c   1.000
_cell.angle_alpha   90.00
_cell.angle_beta   90.00
_cell.angle_gamma   90.00
#
_symmetry.space_group_name_H-M   'P 1'
#
loop_
_entity.id
_entity.type
_entity.pdbx_description
1 polymer ?
#
loop_
_entity_poly.entity_id
_entity_poly.type
_entity_poly.pdbx_seq_one_letter_code
_entity_poly.pdbx_strand_id
1 'polypeptide(L)' 'LKVTEDGKQALMTLSGGDMRKVLNVLQSTWLAYGSVTEENVYNCVGHPLPVDIKNIINWLLNESYVSAYN' A
#
# COMPACT_ATOMS: atom_id res chain seq x y z
N LEU A 1 -16.41 -8.01 9.05
CA LEU A 1 -15.33 -7.25 8.36
C LEU A 1 -13.99 -7.68 8.95
N LYS A 2 -13.17 -8.38 8.19
CA LYS A 2 -11.76 -8.63 8.55
C LYS A 2 -10.96 -7.39 8.17
N VAL A 3 -10.63 -6.57 9.16
CA VAL A 3 -9.87 -5.33 9.00
C VAL A 3 -8.72 -5.39 9.99
N THR A 4 -7.49 -5.32 9.50
CA THR A 4 -6.29 -5.33 10.33
C THR A 4 -5.91 -3.90 10.74
N GLU A 5 -5.15 -3.74 11.83
CA GLU A 5 -4.76 -2.41 12.32
C GLU A 5 -3.82 -1.68 11.34
N ASP A 6 -2.93 -2.40 10.67
CA ASP A 6 -2.10 -1.92 9.56
C ASP A 6 -2.97 -1.45 8.38
N GLY A 7 -4.03 -2.19 8.04
CA GLY A 7 -5.00 -1.78 7.01
C GLY A 7 -5.71 -0.47 7.37
N LYS A 8 -6.07 -0.25 8.64
CA LYS A 8 -6.64 1.02 9.09
C LYS A 8 -5.63 2.17 8.97
N GLN A 9 -4.39 1.94 9.38
CA GLN A 9 -3.34 2.95 9.27
C GLN A 9 -3.04 3.31 7.81
N ALA A 10 -3.02 2.32 6.91
CA ALA A 10 -2.87 2.52 5.47
C ALA A 10 -4.02 3.38 4.90
N LEU A 11 -5.27 3.08 5.27
CA LEU A 11 -6.43 3.87 4.85
C LEU A 11 -6.33 5.33 5.29
N MET A 12 -5.95 5.58 6.54
CA MET A 12 -5.79 6.95 7.05
C MET A 12 -4.65 7.69 6.33
N THR A 13 -3.53 7.01 6.10
CA THR A 13 -2.34 7.56 5.45
C THR A 13 -2.64 7.94 3.99
N LEU A 14 -3.25 7.03 3.23
CA LEU A 14 -3.59 7.25 1.82
C LEU A 14 -4.74 8.25 1.64
N SER A 15 -5.64 8.33 2.61
CA SER A 15 -6.79 9.23 2.54
C SER A 15 -6.51 10.64 3.05
N GLY A 16 -5.39 10.87 3.74
CA GLY A 16 -4.96 12.20 4.18
C GLY A 16 -5.95 12.90 5.12
N GLY A 17 -6.76 12.13 5.86
CA GLY A 17 -7.80 12.66 6.74
C GLY A 17 -9.15 13.00 6.07
N ASP A 18 -9.30 12.82 4.75
CA ASP A 18 -10.60 12.93 4.08
C ASP A 18 -11.46 11.69 4.39
N MET A 19 -12.51 11.88 5.20
CA MET A 19 -13.41 10.82 5.63
C MET A 19 -14.18 10.17 4.47
N ARG A 20 -14.52 10.92 3.41
CA ARG A 20 -15.18 10.37 2.22
C ARG A 20 -14.22 9.45 1.46
N LYS A 21 -12.96 9.84 1.34
CA LYS A 21 -11.93 9.03 0.69
C LYS A 21 -11.66 7.73 1.48
N VAL A 22 -11.60 7.81 2.81
CA VAL A 22 -11.45 6.61 3.67
C VAL A 22 -12.56 5.60 3.40
N LEU A 23 -13.82 6.04 3.40
CA LEU A 23 -14.96 5.14 3.20
C LEU A 23 -14.96 4.50 1.81
N ASN A 24 -14.67 5.28 0.77
CA ASN A 24 -14.59 4.77 -0.60
C ASN A 24 -13.52 3.68 -0.72
N VAL A 25 -12.30 3.95 -0.23
CA VAL A 25 -11.20 2.99 -0.31
C VAL A 25 -11.48 1.75 0.54
N LEU A 26 -12.03 1.92 1.75
CA LEU A 26 -12.41 0.80 2.62
C LEU A 26 -13.42 -0.13 1.94
N GLN A 27 -14.48 0.44 1.36
CA GLN A 27 -15.53 -0.34 0.69
C GLN A 27 -15.02 -1.01 -0.58
N SER A 28 -14.24 -0.30 -1.41
CA SER A 28 -13.63 -0.87 -2.61
C SER A 28 -12.65 -2.01 -2.27
N THR A 29 -11.83 -1.84 -1.23
CA THR A 29 -10.88 -2.88 -0.80
C THR A 29 -11.61 -4.13 -0.30
N TRP A 30 -12.66 -3.95 0.51
CA TRP A 30 -13.48 -5.07 0.99
C TRP A 30 -14.19 -5.79 -0.16
N LEU A 31 -14.74 -5.04 -1.13
CA LEU A 31 -15.43 -5.61 -2.28
C LEU A 31 -14.48 -6.39 -3.20
N ALA A 32 -13.25 -5.91 -3.37
CA ALA A 32 -12.25 -6.55 -4.24
C ALA A 32 -11.59 -7.77 -3.59
N TYR A 33 -11.25 -7.72 -2.29
CA TYR A 33 -10.37 -8.72 -1.66
C TYR A 33 -11.00 -9.46 -0.47
N GLY A 34 -12.19 -9.05 0.01
CA GLY A 34 -12.87 -9.67 1.16
C GLY A 34 -12.13 -9.53 2.49
N SER A 35 -11.05 -8.74 2.54
CA SER A 35 -10.27 -8.41 3.72
C SER A 35 -9.52 -7.09 3.51
N VAL A 36 -9.44 -6.27 4.56
CA VAL A 36 -8.80 -4.96 4.53
C VAL A 36 -7.49 -5.06 5.31
N THR A 37 -6.41 -5.35 4.57
CA THR A 37 -5.02 -5.37 5.05
C THR A 37 -4.24 -4.22 4.43
N GLU A 38 -3.07 -3.87 4.95
CA GLU A 38 -2.20 -2.85 4.32
C GLU A 38 -2.00 -3.17 2.83
N GLU A 39 -1.57 -4.39 2.51
CA GLU A 39 -1.33 -4.84 1.14
C GLU A 39 -2.55 -4.64 0.23
N ASN A 40 -3.73 -5.12 0.66
CA ASN A 40 -4.94 -5.01 -0.16
C ASN A 40 -5.38 -3.55 -0.34
N VAL A 41 -5.18 -2.70 0.67
CA VAL A 41 -5.51 -1.28 0.58
C VAL A 41 -4.60 -0.59 -0.44
N TYR A 42 -3.29 -0.80 -0.37
CA TYR A 42 -2.32 -0.23 -1.34
C TYR A 42 -2.56 -0.75 -2.76
N ASN A 43 -2.82 -2.05 -2.91
CA ASN A 43 -3.15 -2.67 -4.20
C ASN A 43 -4.47 -2.13 -4.77
N CYS A 44 -5.50 -1.94 -3.94
CA CYS A 44 -6.80 -1.42 -4.37
C CYS A 44 -6.71 0.01 -4.93
N VAL A 45 -5.83 0.85 -4.37
CA VAL A 45 -5.63 2.22 -4.86
C VAL A 45 -4.58 2.32 -5.96
N GLY A 46 -3.87 1.23 -6.26
CA GLY A 46 -2.78 1.20 -7.25
C GLY A 46 -1.52 1.93 -6.80
N HIS A 47 -1.30 2.08 -5.50
CA HIS A 47 -0.07 2.64 -4.94
C HIS A 47 0.92 1.50 -4.65
N PRO A 48 2.23 1.67 -4.92
CA PRO A 48 3.24 0.69 -4.53
C PRO A 48 3.32 0.55 -3.01
N LEU A 49 3.72 -0.61 -2.53
CA LEU A 49 3.86 -0.83 -1.09
C LEU A 49 5.02 0.01 -0.54
N PRO A 50 4.95 0.48 0.72
CA PRO A 50 6.06 1.21 1.33
C PRO A 50 7.38 0.42 1.33
N VAL A 51 7.30 -0.91 1.39
CA VAL A 51 8.48 -1.80 1.30
C VAL A 51 9.12 -1.76 -0.09
N ASP A 52 8.32 -1.68 -1.16
CA ASP A 52 8.83 -1.62 -2.52
C ASP A 52 9.58 -0.31 -2.74
N ILE A 53 9.04 0.80 -2.25
CA ILE A 53 9.70 2.12 -2.30
C ILE A 53 11.05 2.07 -1.58
N LYS A 54 11.10 1.45 -0.38
CA LYS A 54 12.34 1.29 0.39
C LYS A 54 13.36 0.43 -0.37
N ASN A 55 12.92 -0.67 -0.97
CA ASN A 55 13.79 -1.57 -1.74
C ASN A 55 14.37 -0.87 -2.97
N ILE A 56 13.53 -0.13 -3.72
CA ILE A 56 13.98 0.66 -4.87
C ILE A 56 15.05 1.66 -4.45
N ILE A 57 14.82 2.41 -3.38
CA ILE A 57 15.80 3.38 -2.88
C ILE A 57 17.08 2.68 -2.42
N ASN A 58 16.96 1.54 -1.73
CA ASN A 58 18.11 0.77 -1.28
C ASN A 58 18.96 0.27 -2.46
N TRP A 59 18.34 -0.24 -3.52
CA TRP A 59 19.05 -0.66 -4.73
C TRP A 59 19.73 0.53 -5.42
N LEU A 60 19.05 1.67 -5.53
CA LEU A 60 19.62 2.87 -6.16
C LEU A 60 20.84 3.42 -5.42
N LEU A 61 20.91 3.28 -4.09
CA LEU A 61 21.98 3.86 -3.28
C LEU A 61 23.12 2.89 -2.97
N ASN A 62 22.85 1.58 -2.91
CA ASN A 62 23.80 0.59 -2.41
C ASN A 62 24.21 -0.47 -3.44
N GLU A 63 23.38 -0.74 -4.46
CA GLU A 63 23.69 -1.77 -5.45
C GLU A 63 24.40 -1.20 -6.67
N SER A 64 25.30 -1.99 -7.25
CA SER A 64 25.89 -1.66 -8.55
C SER A 64 24.86 -1.81 -9.66
N TYR A 65 24.89 -0.91 -10.65
CA TYR A 65 24.02 -1.00 -11.81
C TYR A 65 24.19 -2.33 -12.58
N VAL A 66 25.35 -2.99 -12.45
CA VAL A 66 25.61 -4.32 -13.04
C VAL A 66 24.69 -5.39 -12.44
N SER A 67 24.31 -5.26 -11.18
CA SER A 67 23.41 -6.20 -10.49
C SER A 67 22.00 -6.21 -11.10
N ALA A 68 21.59 -5.16 -11.83
CA ALA A 68 20.26 -5.07 -12.46
C ALA A 68 20.16 -5.82 -13.79
N TYR A 69 21.29 -6.21 -14.41
CA TYR A 69 21.33 -6.92 -15.69
C TYR A 69 21.44 -8.45 -15.55
N ASN A 70 21.75 -8.93 -14.35
CA ASN A 70 21.84 -10.36 -14.03
C ASN A 70 20.54 -10.83 -13.36
#